data_AF-A0A7I0J9Z6-F1
#
_entry.id   AF-A0A7I0J9Z6-F1
#
_cell.length_a   1.000
_cell.length_b   1.000
_cell.length_c   1.000
_cell.angle_alpha   90.00
_cell.angle_beta   90.00
_cell.angle_gamma   90.00
#
_symmetry.space_group_name_H-M   'P 1'
#
loop_
_entity.id
_entity.type
_entity.pdbx_description
1 polymer ?
#
loop_
_entity_poly.entity_id
_entity_poly.type
_entity_poly.pdbx_seq_one_letter_code
_entity_poly.pdbx_strand_id
1 'polypeptide(L)'
;EDPWQTVSASAIAYDTGWNVPHALEEEEIQQVIGRFVEAAKRAERAGFDFIELHAAHGYLIFQFLSPLSNQRTDRWGGSLENRMRFAVEIARAVKKAVPNLTLGARLSVKEWVDGG
;
A
#
# COMPACT_ATOMS: atom_id res chain seq x y z
N GLU A 1 -2.21 -20.69 17.07
CA GLU A 1 -1.96 -20.57 15.62
C GLU A 1 -0.70 -19.76 15.45
N ASP A 2 0.20 -20.18 14.58
CA ASP A 2 1.36 -19.37 14.25
C ASP A 2 0.90 -18.15 13.44
N PRO A 3 1.41 -16.94 13.72
CA PRO A 3 1.04 -15.75 12.97
C PRO A 3 1.43 -15.93 11.50
N TRP A 4 0.55 -15.52 10.59
CA TRP A 4 0.90 -15.51 9.16
C TRP A 4 2.05 -14.53 8.90
N GLN A 5 2.88 -14.83 7.90
CA GLN A 5 3.94 -13.93 7.47
C GLN A 5 3.33 -12.63 6.93
N THR A 6 3.64 -11.51 7.57
CA THR A 6 3.25 -10.17 7.09
C THR A 6 4.23 -9.68 6.03
N VAL A 7 3.81 -8.71 5.23
CA VAL A 7 4.61 -8.11 4.15
C VAL A 7 4.64 -6.58 4.30
N SER A 8 5.71 -5.94 3.82
CA SER A 8 5.87 -4.48 3.85
C SER A 8 6.82 -3.99 2.75
N ALA A 9 7.06 -2.67 2.71
CA ALA A 9 8.05 -2.05 1.84
C ALA A 9 9.49 -2.44 2.22
N SER A 10 9.77 -2.63 3.52
CA SER A 10 11.08 -3.02 4.06
C SER A 10 10.93 -4.00 5.21
N ALA A 11 11.98 -4.76 5.52
CA ALA A 11 12.01 -5.72 6.61
C ALA A 11 12.23 -5.02 7.96
N ILE A 12 11.30 -4.14 8.32
CA ILE A 12 11.33 -3.32 9.55
C ILE A 12 10.07 -3.63 10.33
N ALA A 13 10.22 -4.15 11.55
CA ALA A 13 9.10 -4.40 12.45
C ALA A 13 8.44 -3.09 12.89
N TYR A 14 7.13 -3.13 13.17
CA TYR A 14 6.39 -1.95 13.64
C TYR A 14 6.93 -1.42 14.97
N ASP A 15 7.22 -2.32 15.92
CA ASP A 15 7.78 -1.99 17.22
C ASP A 15 8.60 -3.18 17.76
N THR A 16 9.29 -2.97 18.87
CA THR A 16 10.10 -3.97 19.56
C THR A 16 9.25 -5.18 19.95
N GLY A 17 9.71 -6.38 19.60
CA GLY A 17 9.01 -7.63 19.89
C GLY A 17 7.90 -7.99 18.88
N TRP A 18 7.69 -7.18 17.84
CA TRP A 18 6.78 -7.52 16.74
C TRP A 18 7.47 -8.36 15.66
N ASN A 19 6.66 -9.11 14.91
CA ASN A 19 7.15 -9.88 13.77
C ASN A 19 7.74 -8.96 12.69
N VAL A 20 8.90 -9.33 12.17
CA VAL A 20 9.52 -8.65 11.04
C VAL A 20 8.77 -9.02 9.75
N PRO A 21 8.24 -8.04 8.99
CA PRO A 21 7.57 -8.32 7.74
C PRO A 21 8.57 -8.75 6.66
N HIS A 22 8.09 -9.53 5.70
CA HIS A 22 8.82 -9.81 4.46
C HIS A 22 8.82 -8.54 3.58
N ALA A 23 9.99 -8.15 3.09
CA ALA A 23 10.12 -7.00 2.20
C ALA A 23 9.72 -7.42 0.79
N LEU A 24 8.66 -6.83 0.25
CA LEU A 24 8.14 -7.23 -1.05
C LEU A 24 9.17 -7.05 -2.18
N GLU A 25 9.29 -8.05 -3.04
CA GLU A 25 10.04 -7.98 -4.30
C GLU A 25 9.20 -7.29 -5.40
N GLU A 26 9.83 -6.89 -6.51
CA GLU A 26 9.12 -6.18 -7.60
C GLU A 26 7.91 -6.97 -8.09
N GLU A 27 8.07 -8.26 -8.34
CA GLU A 27 7.01 -9.16 -8.80
C GLU A 27 5.87 -9.25 -7.78
N GLU A 28 6.19 -9.26 -6.49
CA GLU A 28 5.19 -9.33 -5.42
C GLU A 28 4.44 -8.01 -5.27
N ILE A 29 5.12 -6.87 -5.44
CA ILE A 29 4.47 -5.55 -5.50
C ILE A 29 3.46 -5.52 -6.65
N GLN A 30 3.83 -6.01 -7.85
CA GLN A 30 2.91 -6.11 -8.99
C GLN A 30 1.73 -7.05 -8.69
N GLN A 31 1.97 -8.18 -8.04
CA GLN A 31 0.91 -9.10 -7.62
C GLN A 31 -0.06 -8.42 -6.64
N VAL A 32 0.43 -7.65 -5.68
CA VAL A 32 -0.41 -6.90 -4.73
C VAL A 32 -1.25 -5.86 -5.47
N ILE A 33 -0.67 -5.11 -6.41
CA ILE A 33 -1.43 -4.18 -7.27
C ILE A 33 -2.55 -4.93 -8.02
N GLY A 34 -2.25 -6.10 -8.59
CA GLY A 34 -3.22 -6.97 -9.23
C GLY A 34 -4.35 -7.41 -8.28
N ARG A 35 -4.04 -7.72 -7.02
CA ARG A 35 -5.03 -8.08 -5.99
C ARG A 35 -5.98 -6.91 -5.67
N PHE A 36 -5.50 -5.67 -5.63
CA PHE A 36 -6.36 -4.49 -5.50
C PHE A 36 -7.32 -4.35 -6.69
N VAL A 37 -6.84 -4.58 -7.92
CA VAL A 37 -7.67 -4.57 -9.12
C VAL A 37 -8.77 -5.64 -9.04
N GLU A 38 -8.43 -6.87 -8.68
CA GLU A 38 -9.41 -7.95 -8.56
C GLU A 38 -10.41 -7.70 -7.43
N ALA A 39 -9.99 -7.08 -6.33
CA ALA A 39 -10.89 -6.64 -5.26
C ALA A 39 -11.86 -5.54 -5.74
N ALA A 40 -11.37 -4.55 -6.49
CA ALA A 40 -12.21 -3.49 -7.03
C ALA A 40 -13.25 -4.02 -8.04
N LYS A 41 -12.86 -4.95 -8.93
CA LYS A 41 -13.80 -5.65 -9.82
C LYS A 41 -14.86 -6.43 -9.03
N ARG A 42 -14.49 -7.03 -7.90
CA ARG A 42 -15.47 -7.70 -7.02
C ARG A 42 -16.45 -6.70 -6.41
N ALA A 43 -15.98 -5.54 -5.99
CA ALA A 43 -16.83 -4.48 -5.45
C ALA A 43 -17.81 -3.95 -6.52
N GLU A 44 -17.33 -3.68 -7.74
CA GLU A 44 -18.20 -3.26 -8.85
C GLU A 44 -19.28 -4.31 -9.14
N ARG A 45 -18.92 -5.60 -9.23
CA ARG A 45 -19.90 -6.69 -9.43
C ARG A 45 -20.89 -6.84 -8.28
N ALA A 46 -20.50 -6.47 -7.06
CA ALA A 46 -21.36 -6.50 -5.89
C ALA A 46 -22.29 -5.27 -5.81
N GLY A 47 -22.14 -4.30 -6.72
CA GLY A 47 -23.01 -3.12 -6.79
C GLY A 47 -22.62 -1.99 -5.83
N PHE A 48 -21.36 -1.92 -5.39
CA PHE A 48 -20.88 -0.74 -4.68
C PHE A 48 -20.75 0.45 -5.63
N ASP A 49 -21.11 1.65 -5.18
CA ASP A 49 -20.95 2.90 -5.95
C ASP A 49 -19.59 3.59 -5.71
N PHE A 50 -18.94 3.25 -4.59
CA PHE A 50 -17.72 3.88 -4.11
C PHE A 50 -16.80 2.88 -3.41
N ILE A 51 -15.50 3.03 -3.64
CA ILE A 51 -14.44 2.34 -2.90
C ILE A 51 -13.37 3.32 -2.44
N GLU A 52 -12.75 3.01 -1.31
CA GLU A 52 -11.67 3.79 -0.72
C GLU A 52 -10.39 2.95 -0.64
N LEU A 53 -9.27 3.48 -1.15
CA LEU A 53 -7.95 2.91 -0.89
C LEU A 53 -7.50 3.30 0.52
N HIS A 54 -7.23 2.30 1.34
CA HIS A 54 -6.72 2.54 2.69
C HIS A 54 -5.20 2.80 2.66
N ALA A 55 -4.81 4.07 2.64
CA ALA A 55 -3.44 4.57 2.60
C ALA A 55 -3.07 5.37 3.86
N ALA A 56 -3.48 4.85 5.02
CA ALA A 56 -3.38 5.51 6.32
C ALA A 56 -3.07 4.50 7.43
N HIS A 57 -2.90 5.00 8.65
CA HIS A 57 -2.79 4.22 9.90
C HIS A 57 -1.67 3.16 9.92
N GLY A 58 -0.56 3.37 9.21
CA GLY A 58 0.57 2.42 9.27
C GLY A 58 0.37 1.12 8.48
N TYR A 59 -0.70 0.98 7.69
CA TYR A 59 -0.92 -0.20 6.84
C TYR A 59 -0.13 -0.12 5.53
N LEU A 60 -0.16 -1.21 4.74
CA LEU A 60 0.75 -1.44 3.62
C LEU A 60 0.97 -0.26 2.68
N ILE A 61 -0.09 0.39 2.17
CA ILE A 61 0.10 1.54 1.27
C ILE A 61 0.80 2.69 2.01
N PHE A 62 0.40 2.94 3.26
CA PHE A 62 1.07 3.92 4.11
C PHE A 62 2.52 3.56 4.40
N GLN A 63 2.83 2.27 4.55
CA GLN A 63 4.20 1.82 4.80
C GLN A 63 5.14 2.11 3.62
N PHE A 64 4.63 2.11 2.39
CA PHE A 64 5.39 2.59 1.22
C PHE A 64 5.53 4.11 1.20
N LEU A 65 4.50 4.83 1.67
CA LEU A 65 4.52 6.29 1.73
C LEU A 65 5.48 6.82 2.80
N SER A 66 5.54 6.21 3.98
CA SER A 66 6.37 6.68 5.09
C SER A 66 7.85 6.38 4.85
N PRO A 67 8.76 7.35 5.01
CA PRO A 67 10.20 7.08 4.96
C PRO A 67 10.71 6.36 6.21
N LEU A 68 9.89 6.22 7.27
CA LEU A 68 10.25 5.49 8.48
C LEU A 68 10.19 3.97 8.24
N SER A 69 9.16 3.52 7.54
CA SER A 69 8.95 2.11 7.18
C SER A 69 9.44 1.72 5.79
N ASN A 70 9.69 2.69 4.91
CA ASN A 70 10.23 2.44 3.57
C ASN A 70 11.67 2.94 3.45
N GLN A 71 12.62 2.01 3.66
CA GLN A 71 14.05 2.23 3.49
C GLN A 71 14.57 1.60 2.17
N ARG A 72 13.70 1.40 1.18
CA ARG A 72 14.09 0.83 -0.10
C ARG A 72 14.97 1.79 -0.90
N THR A 73 15.90 1.24 -1.65
CA THR A 73 16.81 1.97 -2.56
C THR A 73 16.44 1.81 -4.03
N ASP A 74 15.36 1.10 -4.33
CA ASP A 74 14.85 0.89 -5.69
C ASP A 74 13.80 1.95 -6.07
N ARG A 75 13.08 1.71 -7.18
CA ARG A 75 12.06 2.64 -7.69
C ARG A 75 10.85 2.83 -6.79
N TRP A 76 10.74 2.07 -5.69
CA TRP A 76 9.64 2.13 -4.74
C TRP A 76 9.98 2.83 -3.42
N GLY A 77 11.22 3.27 -3.22
CA GLY A 77 11.63 4.01 -2.02
C GLY A 77 12.63 5.14 -2.27
N GLY A 78 13.06 5.78 -1.19
CA GLY A 78 13.91 6.98 -1.21
C GLY A 78 13.11 8.25 -1.48
N SER A 79 13.11 8.72 -2.72
CA SER A 79 12.43 9.98 -3.08
C SER A 79 10.93 9.93 -2.79
N LEU A 80 10.31 11.10 -2.58
CA LEU A 80 8.85 11.19 -2.41
C LEU A 80 8.11 10.56 -3.60
N GLU A 81 8.58 10.80 -4.82
CA GLU A 81 7.99 10.23 -6.03
C GLU A 81 8.00 8.69 -5.99
N ASN A 82 9.12 8.09 -5.59
CA ASN A 82 9.25 6.64 -5.50
C ASN A 82 8.38 6.06 -4.38
N ARG A 83 8.35 6.70 -3.21
CA ARG A 83 7.49 6.29 -2.08
C ARG A 83 6.00 6.38 -2.42
N MET A 84 5.59 7.41 -3.17
CA MET A 84 4.23 7.56 -3.68
C MET A 84 3.87 6.58 -4.78
N ARG A 85 4.86 6.03 -5.50
CA ARG A 85 4.66 5.21 -6.70
C ARG A 85 3.69 4.06 -6.45
N PHE A 86 3.82 3.34 -5.35
CA PHE A 86 2.95 2.20 -5.03
C PHE A 86 1.47 2.61 -4.92
N ALA A 87 1.18 3.68 -4.16
CA ALA A 87 -0.19 4.19 -4.02
C ALA A 87 -0.77 4.67 -5.36
N VAL A 88 0.05 5.38 -6.16
CA VAL A 88 -0.36 5.91 -7.47
C VAL A 88 -0.60 4.81 -8.49
N GLU A 89 0.26 3.79 -8.55
CA GLU A 89 0.06 2.65 -9.46
C GLU A 89 -1.18 1.83 -9.08
N ILE A 90 -1.46 1.62 -7.79
CA ILE A 90 -2.72 1.00 -7.34
C ILE A 90 -3.91 1.82 -7.83
N ALA A 91 -3.93 3.13 -7.55
CA ALA A 91 -5.04 3.99 -7.93
C ALA A 91 -5.26 4.00 -9.45
N ARG A 92 -4.18 4.09 -10.23
CA ARG A 92 -4.23 4.05 -11.70
C ARG A 92 -4.76 2.72 -12.22
N ALA A 93 -4.25 1.60 -11.69
CA ALA A 93 -4.65 0.26 -12.12
C ALA A 93 -6.12 -0.03 -11.76
N VAL A 94 -6.54 0.31 -10.54
CA VAL A 94 -7.93 0.17 -10.09
C VAL A 94 -8.85 1.02 -10.96
N LYS A 95 -8.55 2.32 -11.12
CA LYS A 95 -9.43 3.21 -11.90
C LYS A 95 -9.52 2.81 -13.38
N LYS A 96 -8.45 2.25 -13.96
CA LYS A 96 -8.47 1.68 -15.31
C LYS A 96 -9.38 0.45 -15.42
N ALA A 97 -9.41 -0.39 -14.40
CA ALA A 97 -10.19 -1.63 -14.41
C ALA A 97 -11.68 -1.43 -14.13
N VAL A 98 -12.03 -0.44 -13.30
CA VAL A 98 -13.41 -0.11 -12.90
C VAL A 98 -13.70 1.39 -13.11
N PRO A 99 -13.77 1.86 -14.37
CA PRO A 99 -13.82 3.29 -14.68
C PRO A 99 -15.06 4.02 -14.14
N ASN A 100 -16.17 3.31 -13.95
CA ASN A 100 -17.43 3.88 -13.47
C ASN A 100 -17.50 3.97 -11.94
N LEU A 101 -16.70 3.17 -11.23
CA LEU A 101 -16.68 3.14 -9.77
C LEU A 101 -15.98 4.39 -9.22
N THR A 102 -16.58 5.07 -8.26
CA THR A 102 -15.95 6.21 -7.60
C THR A 102 -14.81 5.73 -6.71
N LEU A 103 -13.62 6.33 -6.87
CA LEU A 103 -12.41 5.94 -6.15
C LEU A 103 -11.95 7.09 -5.26
N GLY A 104 -11.90 6.84 -3.95
CA GLY A 104 -11.26 7.71 -2.96
C GLY A 104 -10.00 7.08 -2.39
N ALA A 105 -9.27 7.87 -1.60
CA ALA A 105 -8.15 7.38 -0.78
C ALA A 105 -8.20 8.04 0.59
N ARG A 106 -7.98 7.23 1.63
CA ARG A 106 -7.80 7.73 3.00
C ARG A 106 -6.32 7.83 3.32
N LEU A 107 -5.90 9.03 3.72
CA LEU A 107 -4.50 9.38 3.93
C LEU A 107 -4.23 9.75 5.38
N SER A 108 -3.12 9.26 5.91
CA SER A 108 -2.48 9.87 7.08
C SER A 108 -1.58 11.01 6.58
N VAL A 109 -1.95 12.25 6.90
CA VAL A 109 -1.31 13.46 6.34
C VAL A 109 -0.02 13.85 7.10
N LYS A 110 0.15 13.33 8.32
CA LYS A 110 1.31 13.56 9.19
C LYS A 110 1.51 12.37 10.12
N GLU A 111 2.75 11.89 10.32
CA GLU A 111 3.05 10.77 11.24
C GLU A 111 3.42 11.24 12.65
N TRP A 112 3.61 12.55 12.81
CA TRP A 112 3.86 13.22 14.08
C TRP A 112 5.20 12.89 14.72
N VAL A 113 6.18 12.51 13.90
CA VAL A 113 7.56 12.26 14.35
C VAL A 113 8.55 12.93 13.39
N ASP A 114 9.80 13.12 13.85
CA ASP A 114 10.80 13.70 12.98
C ASP A 114 11.11 12.76 11.82
N GLY A 115 11.03 13.29 10.60
CA GLY A 115 11.23 12.51 9.38
C GLY A 115 9.97 11.84 8.84
N GLY A 116 8.81 11.89 9.52
CA GLY A 116 7.51 11.39 9.03
C GLY A 116 6.29 12.10 9.61
#